data_AF-A0A3C0A4N3-F1
#
_entry.id   AF-A0A3C0A4N3-F1
#
_cell.length_a   1.000
_cell.length_b   1.000
_cell.length_c   1.000
_cell.angle_alpha   90.00
_cell.angle_beta   90.00
_cell.angle_gamma   90.00
#
_symmetry.space_group_name_H-M   'P 1'
#
loop_
_entity.id
_entity.type
_entity.pdbx_description
1 polymer ?
#
loop_
_entity_poly.entity_id
_entity_poly.type
_entity_poly.pdbx_seq_one_letter_code
_entity_poly.pdbx_strand_id
1 'polypeptide(L)'
;DISSNLPHSSVNVIREDPANPAILYLGTDNGAYVSFDNGASWNPFYEGLPNVAVHDLTIQARDKHLLLGTHGRSIYKADISLLQGISEKTMGSLMLADIANVRATRRWGSTGFNNYGAYFEPSVPLQIFAPSAGKAEITVVLESGKVLKSWELSLTKGFNVVGYNASISEKGKKYLEKNNISVHMGVNGTFYLPSGKYSVEVSLKGNKTSKKIEVK
;
A
#
# COMPACT_ATOMS: atom_id res chain seq x y z
N ASP A 1 15.52 -2.47 28.14
CA ASP A 1 15.76 -3.38 27.01
C ASP A 1 14.65 -3.13 26.00
N ILE A 2 15.00 -3.07 24.71
CA ILE A 2 14.08 -2.83 23.59
C ILE A 2 14.21 -3.90 22.51
N SER A 3 14.74 -5.09 22.85
CA SER A 3 14.93 -6.21 21.93
C SER A 3 13.69 -7.11 21.76
N SER A 4 12.58 -6.74 22.40
CA SER A 4 11.35 -7.54 22.49
C SER A 4 10.93 -8.09 21.12
N ASN A 5 10.65 -9.39 21.04
CA ASN A 5 10.15 -10.09 19.85
C ASN A 5 10.97 -9.94 18.55
N LEU A 6 12.17 -9.37 18.60
CA LEU A 6 13.11 -9.40 17.50
C LEU A 6 13.76 -10.79 17.39
N PRO A 7 14.01 -11.29 16.18
CA PRO A 7 14.82 -12.49 16.01
C PRO A 7 16.27 -12.24 16.45
N HIS A 8 16.96 -13.31 16.87
CA HIS A 8 18.38 -13.27 17.19
C HIS A 8 19.21 -12.95 15.94
N SER A 9 19.61 -11.69 15.81
CA SER A 9 20.35 -11.12 14.69
C SER A 9 21.19 -9.94 15.19
N SER A 10 22.31 -9.67 14.52
CA SER A 10 23.03 -8.40 14.74
C SER A 10 22.13 -7.24 14.33
N VAL A 11 22.17 -6.17 15.13
CA VAL A 11 21.56 -4.88 14.82
C VAL A 11 22.65 -4.00 14.21
N ASN A 12 22.38 -3.44 13.04
CA ASN A 12 23.32 -2.60 12.32
C ASN A 12 23.02 -1.11 12.50
N VAL A 13 21.73 -0.74 12.55
CA VAL A 13 21.30 0.65 12.59
C VAL A 13 19.92 0.78 13.23
N ILE A 14 19.72 1.86 13.98
CA ILE A 14 18.41 2.30 14.46
C ILE A 14 18.24 3.79 14.19
N ARG A 15 17.02 4.21 13.82
CA ARG A 15 16.64 5.60 13.58
C ARG A 15 15.27 5.89 14.18
N GLU A 16 15.19 6.98 14.93
CA GLU A 16 13.94 7.54 15.41
C GLU A 16 13.26 8.37 14.30
N ASP A 17 11.94 8.30 14.21
CA ASP A 17 11.18 9.10 13.27
C ASP A 17 11.11 10.58 13.73
N PRO A 18 11.47 11.55 12.88
CA PRO A 18 11.49 12.96 13.26
C PRO A 18 10.09 13.57 13.47
N ALA A 19 9.04 12.96 12.93
CA ALA A 19 7.67 13.42 13.09
C ALA A 19 6.94 12.72 14.26
N ASN A 20 7.39 11.53 14.67
CA ASN A 20 6.81 10.78 15.77
C ASN A 20 7.89 9.99 16.54
N PRO A 21 8.39 10.54 17.67
CA PRO A 21 9.42 9.91 18.52
C PRO A 21 9.14 8.46 18.95
N ALA A 22 7.86 8.06 19.01
CA ALA A 22 7.49 6.69 19.37
C ALA A 22 7.84 5.67 18.28
N ILE A 23 8.11 6.11 17.06
CA ILE A 23 8.41 5.26 15.92
C ILE A 23 9.92 5.10 15.77
N LEU A 24 10.36 3.84 15.79
CA LEU A 24 11.75 3.47 15.58
C LEU A 24 11.86 2.55 14.36
N TYR A 25 12.78 2.88 13.44
CA TYR A 25 13.15 2.02 12.33
C TYR A 25 14.48 1.33 12.64
N LEU A 26 14.55 0.03 12.34
CA LEU A 26 15.69 -0.82 12.66
C LEU A 26 16.16 -1.57 11.42
N GLY A 27 17.46 -1.59 11.21
CA GLY A 27 18.14 -2.43 10.22
C GLY A 27 19.00 -3.47 10.92
N THR A 28 18.88 -4.71 10.48
CA THR A 28 19.56 -5.88 11.02
C THR A 28 20.22 -6.69 9.90
N ASP A 29 20.94 -7.76 10.23
CA ASP A 29 21.50 -8.67 9.23
C ASP A 29 20.45 -9.48 8.45
N ASN A 30 19.23 -9.56 8.98
CA ASN A 30 18.12 -10.32 8.41
C ASN A 30 16.94 -9.46 7.92
N GLY A 31 17.11 -8.14 7.84
CA GLY A 31 16.14 -7.25 7.21
C GLY A 31 15.92 -5.95 7.97
N ALA A 32 14.68 -5.45 7.92
CA ALA A 32 14.26 -4.24 8.60
C ALA A 32 13.00 -4.44 9.43
N TYR A 33 12.87 -3.65 10.48
CA TYR A 33 11.76 -3.66 11.41
C TYR A 33 11.33 -2.24 11.76
N VAL A 34 10.09 -2.10 12.21
CA VAL A 34 9.53 -0.86 12.73
C VAL A 34 8.82 -1.10 14.06
N SER A 35 9.10 -0.25 15.04
CA SER A 35 8.33 -0.16 16.28
C SER A 35 7.47 1.09 16.25
N PHE A 36 6.31 1.05 16.90
CA PHE A 36 5.40 2.19 17.07
C PHE A 36 5.18 2.53 18.57
N ASP A 37 5.99 1.94 19.43
CA ASP A 37 5.85 1.94 20.90
C ASP A 37 7.23 2.02 21.58
N ASN A 38 8.13 2.85 21.06
CA ASN A 38 9.48 3.09 21.60
C ASN A 38 10.34 1.82 21.78
N GLY A 39 10.13 0.82 20.92
CA GLY A 39 10.87 -0.45 20.94
C GLY A 39 10.32 -1.51 21.91
N ALA A 40 9.11 -1.30 22.46
CA ALA A 40 8.45 -2.32 23.27
C ALA A 40 7.98 -3.52 22.43
N SER A 41 7.65 -3.30 21.16
CA SER A 41 7.41 -4.34 20.18
C SER A 41 7.86 -3.95 18.77
N TRP A 42 8.28 -4.95 17.99
CA TRP A 42 8.78 -4.77 16.63
C TRP A 42 7.92 -5.47 15.59
N ASN A 43 7.65 -4.78 14.49
CA ASN A 43 6.89 -5.30 13.35
C ASN A 43 7.84 -5.44 12.15
N PRO A 44 7.79 -6.55 11.41
CA PRO A 44 8.57 -6.70 10.18
C PRO A 44 8.29 -5.57 9.18
N PHE A 45 9.36 -5.03 8.56
CA PHE A 45 9.29 -3.99 7.54
C PHE A 45 9.93 -4.51 6.25
N TYR A 46 9.24 -5.42 5.56
CA TYR A 46 9.83 -6.23 4.48
C TYR A 46 9.11 -6.15 3.13
N GLU A 47 8.05 -5.37 2.97
CA GLU A 47 7.26 -5.40 1.72
C GLU A 47 8.11 -4.93 0.53
N GLY A 48 8.46 -5.86 -0.36
CA GLY A 48 9.37 -5.64 -1.49
C GLY A 48 10.87 -5.62 -1.13
N LEU A 49 11.23 -5.70 0.16
CA LEU A 49 12.61 -5.77 0.63
C LEU A 49 13.08 -7.23 0.65
N PRO A 50 14.22 -7.57 0.03
CA PRO A 50 14.77 -8.92 0.12
C PRO A 50 15.29 -9.19 1.53
N ASN A 51 15.38 -10.47 1.90
CA ASN A 51 16.00 -10.90 3.16
C ASN A 51 17.53 -10.73 3.07
N VAL A 52 18.00 -9.51 3.31
CA VAL A 52 19.41 -9.11 3.29
C VAL A 52 19.69 -8.13 4.42
N ALA A 53 20.97 -8.00 4.79
CA ALA A 53 21.39 -7.04 5.79
C ALA A 53 21.05 -5.60 5.37
N VAL A 54 20.51 -4.83 6.32
CA VAL A 54 20.29 -3.39 6.20
C VAL A 54 21.31 -2.70 7.08
N HIS A 55 22.26 -2.00 6.47
CA HIS A 55 23.40 -1.40 7.16
C HIS A 55 23.18 0.05 7.56
N ASP A 56 22.33 0.78 6.83
CA ASP A 56 22.03 2.17 7.17
C ASP A 56 20.59 2.54 6.80
N LEU A 57 20.07 3.54 7.51
CA LEU A 57 18.74 4.08 7.39
C LEU A 57 18.82 5.61 7.41
N THR A 58 18.17 6.27 6.45
CA THR A 58 18.06 7.73 6.39
C THR A 58 16.63 8.16 6.13
N ILE A 59 16.14 9.14 6.88
CA ILE A 59 14.79 9.68 6.73
C ILE A 59 14.87 11.03 6.00
N GLN A 60 14.18 11.11 4.88
CA GLN A 60 13.91 12.35 4.15
C GLN A 60 12.61 12.96 4.70
N ALA A 61 12.73 13.80 5.72
CA ALA A 61 11.58 14.29 6.49
C ALA A 61 10.52 15.03 5.66
N ARG A 62 10.95 15.84 4.68
CA ARG A 62 10.04 16.62 3.82
C ARG A 62 9.10 15.72 3.02
N ASP A 63 9.65 14.68 2.41
CA ASP A 63 8.93 13.80 1.50
C ASP A 63 8.44 12.52 2.19
N LYS A 64 8.69 12.40 3.51
CA LYS A 64 8.34 11.23 4.34
C LYS A 64 8.81 9.92 3.72
N HIS A 65 10.05 9.91 3.26
CA HIS A 65 10.68 8.70 2.73
C HIS A 65 11.73 8.15 3.69
N LEU A 66 11.70 6.84 3.91
CA LEU A 66 12.79 6.09 4.51
C LEU A 66 13.64 5.48 3.39
N LEU A 67 14.94 5.75 3.41
CA LEU A 67 15.94 5.12 2.56
C LEU A 67 16.67 4.05 3.35
N LEU A 68 16.73 2.84 2.78
CA LEU A 68 17.37 1.67 3.39
C LEU A 68 18.58 1.25 2.53
N GLY A 69 19.77 1.37 3.10
CA GLY A 69 21.01 0.90 2.49
C GLY A 69 21.17 -0.59 2.73
N THR A 70 21.02 -1.40 1.67
CA THR A 70 21.08 -2.87 1.77
C THR A 70 22.42 -3.42 1.33
N HIS A 71 22.78 -4.59 1.86
CA HIS A 71 23.95 -5.33 1.40
C HIS A 71 23.72 -5.95 0.01
N GLY A 72 24.38 -5.41 -1.01
CA GLY A 72 24.40 -5.99 -2.36
C GLY A 72 23.09 -5.87 -3.16
N ARG A 73 22.11 -5.08 -2.70
CA ARG A 73 20.81 -4.88 -3.38
C ARG A 73 20.43 -3.40 -3.54
N SER A 74 21.43 -2.51 -3.57
CA SER A 74 21.26 -1.05 -3.73
C SER A 74 20.47 -0.40 -2.57
N ILE A 75 19.83 0.74 -2.83
CA ILE A 75 19.03 1.50 -1.86
C ILE A 75 17.55 1.24 -2.12
N TYR A 76 16.82 0.89 -1.07
CA TYR A 76 15.37 0.81 -1.09
C TYR A 76 14.77 2.12 -0.58
N LYS A 77 13.63 2.52 -1.15
CA LYS A 77 12.86 3.67 -0.70
C LYS A 77 11.47 3.23 -0.30
N ALA A 78 11.04 3.61 0.89
CA ALA A 78 9.69 3.41 1.35
C ALA A 78 9.05 4.75 1.73
N ASP A 79 7.77 4.92 1.43
CA ASP A 79 6.95 6.02 1.95
C ASP A 79 6.44 5.61 3.34
N ILE A 80 6.75 6.43 4.33
CA ILE A 80 6.44 6.19 5.74
C ILE A 80 5.32 7.10 6.26
N SER A 81 4.64 7.83 5.38
CA SER A 81 3.57 8.75 5.76
C SER A 81 2.42 8.08 6.51
N LEU A 82 2.03 6.86 6.11
CA LEU A 82 1.05 6.07 6.83
C LEU A 82 1.55 5.68 8.22
N LEU A 83 2.82 5.27 8.32
CA LEU A 83 3.43 4.79 9.56
C LEU A 83 3.50 5.90 10.60
N GLN A 84 3.83 7.13 10.17
CA GLN A 84 3.87 8.31 11.04
C GLN A 84 2.53 8.65 11.69
N GLY A 85 1.40 8.20 11.11
CA GLY A 85 0.07 8.34 11.70
C GLY A 85 -0.29 7.24 12.72
N ILE A 86 0.56 6.23 12.91
CA ILE A 86 0.34 5.13 13.85
C ILE A 86 0.83 5.53 15.24
N SER A 87 0.02 5.17 16.24
CA SER A 87 0.28 5.35 17.66
C SER A 87 -0.18 4.11 18.40
N GLU A 88 0.19 3.95 19.67
CA GLU A 88 -0.29 2.86 20.52
C GLU A 88 -1.82 2.71 20.50
N LYS A 89 -2.55 3.83 20.47
CA LYS A 89 -4.03 3.83 20.43
C LYS A 89 -4.59 3.33 19.11
N THR A 90 -3.84 3.47 18.01
CA THR A 90 -4.32 3.22 16.66
C THR A 90 -3.69 1.96 16.02
N MET A 91 -2.67 1.37 16.65
CA MET A 91 -2.09 0.08 16.26
C MET A 91 -3.11 -1.08 16.21
N GLY A 92 -4.19 -0.99 16.99
CA GLY A 92 -5.28 -1.97 16.97
C GLY A 92 -6.26 -1.80 15.80
N SER A 93 -6.11 -0.74 15.00
CA SER A 93 -7.03 -0.37 13.94
C SER A 93 -6.48 -0.66 12.55
N LEU A 94 -7.38 -1.02 11.63
CA LEU A 94 -7.07 -1.13 10.20
C LEU A 94 -6.93 0.28 9.61
N MET A 95 -5.84 0.54 8.89
CA MET A 95 -5.62 1.82 8.23
C MET A 95 -5.31 1.66 6.74
N LEU A 96 -5.64 2.70 5.98
CA LEU A 96 -5.35 2.83 4.57
C LEU A 96 -4.75 4.21 4.34
N ALA A 97 -3.61 4.29 3.64
CA ALA A 97 -2.97 5.55 3.31
C ALA A 97 -3.78 6.36 2.29
N ASP A 98 -3.52 7.65 2.22
CA ASP A 98 -4.08 8.49 1.15
C ASP A 98 -3.62 7.95 -0.21
N ILE A 99 -4.57 7.88 -1.15
CA ILE A 99 -4.34 7.31 -2.47
C ILE A 99 -4.09 8.46 -3.44
N ALA A 100 -2.96 8.41 -4.14
CA ALA A 100 -2.64 9.41 -5.15
C ALA A 100 -3.67 9.41 -6.29
N ASN A 101 -3.89 10.60 -6.87
CA ASN A 101 -4.75 10.73 -8.04
C ASN A 101 -4.17 9.95 -9.22
N VAL A 102 -5.05 9.29 -9.97
CA VAL A 102 -4.68 8.47 -11.12
C VAL A 102 -5.02 9.21 -12.39
N ARG A 103 -4.08 9.35 -13.32
CA ARG A 103 -4.35 10.00 -14.61
C ARG A 103 -5.03 9.01 -15.56
N ALA A 104 -6.25 9.33 -15.98
CA ALA A 104 -7.01 8.57 -16.95
C ALA A 104 -6.34 8.57 -18.33
N THR A 105 -6.40 7.44 -19.03
CA THR A 105 -5.94 7.36 -20.42
C THR A 105 -6.63 6.21 -21.15
N ARG A 106 -6.95 6.45 -22.43
CA ARG A 106 -7.49 5.43 -23.35
C ARG A 106 -6.46 4.37 -23.75
N ARG A 107 -5.21 4.51 -23.31
CA ARG A 107 -4.15 3.52 -23.56
C ARG A 107 -4.12 2.40 -22.52
N TRP A 108 -4.90 2.49 -21.45
CA TRP A 108 -4.94 1.42 -20.45
C TRP A 108 -5.39 0.11 -21.07
N GLY A 109 -4.65 -0.96 -20.77
CA GLY A 109 -4.85 -2.28 -21.36
C GLY A 109 -4.41 -2.38 -22.83
N SER A 110 -3.64 -1.43 -23.37
CA SER A 110 -3.02 -1.53 -24.69
C SER A 110 -1.57 -2.02 -24.60
N THR A 111 -1.05 -2.65 -25.65
CA THR A 111 0.35 -3.09 -25.79
C THR A 111 1.30 -1.98 -26.29
N GLY A 112 0.80 -0.75 -26.45
CA GLY A 112 1.57 0.33 -27.07
C GLY A 112 1.80 0.13 -28.56
N PHE A 113 2.94 0.59 -29.08
CA PHE A 113 3.24 0.56 -30.53
C PHE A 113 3.68 -0.81 -31.04
N ASN A 114 4.22 -1.68 -30.17
CA ASN A 114 4.72 -3.00 -30.54
C ASN A 114 3.90 -4.06 -29.78
N ASN A 115 3.14 -4.90 -30.47
CA ASN A 115 2.24 -5.93 -29.91
C ASN A 115 2.94 -7.08 -29.14
N TYR A 116 4.15 -6.87 -28.65
CA TYR A 116 5.00 -7.88 -28.01
C TYR A 116 5.43 -7.49 -26.58
N GLY A 117 4.71 -6.57 -25.92
CA GLY A 117 5.01 -6.10 -24.58
C GLY A 117 3.92 -6.38 -23.54
N ALA A 118 4.24 -6.12 -22.27
CA ALA A 118 3.25 -6.10 -21.21
C ALA A 118 2.19 -5.01 -21.48
N TYR A 119 0.96 -5.25 -21.04
CA TYR A 119 -0.09 -4.26 -21.16
C TYR A 119 0.24 -3.01 -20.34
N PHE A 120 -0.03 -1.85 -20.93
CA PHE A 120 0.07 -0.57 -20.25
C PHE A 120 -1.07 -0.46 -19.25
N GLU A 121 -0.79 -0.69 -17.96
CA GLU A 121 -1.78 -0.62 -16.88
C GLU A 121 -1.36 0.43 -15.85
N PRO A 122 -2.33 1.10 -15.20
CA PRO A 122 -2.00 1.94 -14.06
C PRO A 122 -1.55 1.05 -12.89
N SER A 123 -0.67 1.57 -12.06
CA SER A 123 -0.29 0.94 -10.80
C SER A 123 -0.62 1.89 -9.66
N VAL A 124 -1.64 1.53 -8.88
CA VAL A 124 -2.09 2.27 -7.70
C VAL A 124 -1.67 1.45 -6.47
N PRO A 125 -0.57 1.83 -5.79
CA PRO A 125 -0.17 1.14 -4.58
C PRO A 125 -1.11 1.51 -3.43
N LEU A 126 -1.83 0.54 -2.90
CA LEU A 126 -2.66 0.67 -1.71
C LEU A 126 -1.83 0.27 -0.49
N GLN A 127 -1.43 1.25 0.30
CA GLN A 127 -0.68 1.00 1.54
C GLN A 127 -1.65 0.79 2.70
N ILE A 128 -1.59 -0.39 3.31
CA ILE A 128 -2.54 -0.83 4.33
C ILE A 128 -1.75 -1.22 5.58
N PHE A 129 -2.17 -0.72 6.73
CA PHE A 129 -1.71 -1.23 8.02
C PHE A 129 -2.78 -2.15 8.60
N ALA A 130 -2.47 -3.43 8.75
CA ALA A 130 -3.37 -4.45 9.26
C ALA A 130 -3.03 -4.81 10.72
N PRO A 131 -3.97 -4.68 11.68
CA PRO A 131 -3.70 -4.98 13.09
C PRO A 131 -3.54 -6.48 13.36
N SER A 132 -3.97 -7.33 12.44
CA SER A 132 -3.79 -8.78 12.50
C SER A 132 -3.68 -9.39 11.11
N ALA A 133 -3.07 -10.56 10.97
CA ALA A 133 -3.09 -11.30 9.72
C ALA A 133 -4.49 -11.87 9.43
N GLY A 134 -4.87 -11.93 8.15
CA GLY A 134 -6.14 -12.53 7.74
C GLY A 134 -6.56 -12.16 6.32
N LYS A 135 -7.70 -12.73 5.88
CA LYS A 135 -8.32 -12.38 4.60
C LYS A 135 -9.00 -11.02 4.71
N ALA A 136 -8.58 -10.09 3.87
CA ALA A 136 -9.19 -8.78 3.71
C ALA A 136 -9.99 -8.72 2.41
N GLU A 137 -11.08 -7.98 2.44
CA GLU A 137 -11.87 -7.62 1.26
C GLU A 137 -11.56 -6.16 0.90
N ILE A 138 -11.15 -5.92 -0.35
CA ILE A 138 -10.98 -4.58 -0.88
C ILE A 138 -12.11 -4.30 -1.86
N THR A 139 -12.81 -3.18 -1.66
CA THR A 139 -13.90 -2.75 -2.53
C THR A 139 -13.64 -1.37 -3.08
N VAL A 140 -14.09 -1.15 -4.32
CA VAL A 140 -14.05 0.15 -4.98
C VAL A 140 -15.49 0.61 -5.14
N VAL A 141 -15.81 1.77 -4.59
CA VAL A 141 -17.16 2.32 -4.53
C VAL A 141 -17.25 3.69 -5.18
N LEU A 142 -18.40 3.99 -5.76
CA LEU A 142 -18.78 5.34 -6.15
C LEU A 142 -19.10 6.20 -4.92
N GLU A 143 -19.07 7.53 -5.08
CA GLU A 143 -19.55 8.46 -4.04
C GLU A 143 -21.02 8.21 -3.64
N SER A 144 -21.82 7.59 -4.52
CA SER A 144 -23.19 7.15 -4.22
C SER A 144 -23.27 5.89 -3.35
N GLY A 145 -22.14 5.28 -2.98
CA GLY A 145 -22.06 4.03 -2.21
C GLY A 145 -22.17 2.76 -3.04
N LYS A 146 -22.26 2.86 -4.38
CA LYS A 146 -22.36 1.67 -5.23
C LYS A 146 -20.99 1.01 -5.43
N VAL A 147 -20.91 -0.29 -5.14
CA VAL A 147 -19.73 -1.12 -5.39
C VAL A 147 -19.52 -1.37 -6.89
N LEU A 148 -18.34 -1.02 -7.39
CA LEU A 148 -17.88 -1.26 -8.77
C LEU A 148 -16.98 -2.49 -8.89
N LYS A 149 -16.21 -2.80 -7.84
CA LYS A 149 -15.36 -4.00 -7.76
C LYS A 149 -15.20 -4.42 -6.30
N SER A 150 -15.14 -5.73 -6.07
CA SER A 150 -14.67 -6.31 -4.80
C SER A 150 -13.72 -7.46 -5.13
N TRP A 151 -12.67 -7.62 -4.33
CA TRP A 151 -11.80 -8.79 -4.36
C TRP A 151 -11.22 -9.07 -2.97
N GLU A 152 -10.83 -10.32 -2.75
CA GLU A 152 -10.22 -10.76 -1.50
C GLU A 152 -8.72 -10.97 -1.67
N LEU A 153 -7.96 -10.74 -0.60
CA LEU A 153 -6.54 -11.07 -0.50
C LEU A 153 -6.14 -11.35 0.94
N SER A 154 -4.97 -11.97 1.15
CA SER A 154 -4.45 -12.21 2.49
C SER A 154 -3.49 -11.11 2.89
N LEU A 155 -3.76 -10.43 3.99
CA LEU A 155 -2.87 -9.46 4.62
C LEU A 155 -2.07 -10.14 5.73
N THR A 156 -0.81 -9.75 5.89
CA THR A 156 -0.01 -10.05 7.08
C THR A 156 -0.23 -8.96 8.14
N LYS A 157 0.07 -9.26 9.40
CA LYS A 157 0.03 -8.24 10.46
C LYS A 157 1.10 -7.18 10.15
N GLY A 158 0.74 -5.91 10.26
CA GLY A 158 1.62 -4.77 10.01
C GLY A 158 1.38 -4.12 8.64
N PHE A 159 2.43 -3.58 8.05
CA PHE A 159 2.37 -2.84 6.80
C PHE A 159 2.33 -3.76 5.57
N ASN A 160 1.42 -3.48 4.65
CA ASN A 160 1.21 -4.22 3.41
C ASN A 160 1.07 -3.21 2.25
N VAL A 161 1.56 -3.57 1.06
CA VAL A 161 1.34 -2.79 -0.17
C VAL A 161 0.64 -3.66 -1.20
N VAL A 162 -0.58 -3.28 -1.56
CA VAL A 162 -1.38 -4.01 -2.54
C VAL A 162 -1.46 -3.22 -3.84
N GLY A 163 -1.00 -3.81 -4.94
CA GLY A 163 -1.15 -3.21 -6.25
C GLY A 163 -2.61 -3.26 -6.74
N TYR A 164 -3.14 -2.11 -7.17
CA TYR A 164 -4.44 -2.01 -7.83
C TYR A 164 -4.30 -1.36 -9.21
N ASN A 165 -4.84 -2.00 -10.24
CA ASN A 165 -4.75 -1.53 -11.62
C ASN A 165 -5.96 -0.70 -12.09
N ALA A 166 -6.63 0.01 -11.18
CA ALA A 166 -7.81 0.84 -11.48
C ALA A 166 -8.95 0.10 -12.20
N SER A 167 -8.99 -1.23 -12.13
CA SER A 167 -10.00 -2.03 -12.84
C SER A 167 -11.34 -2.10 -12.11
N ILE A 168 -12.41 -2.35 -12.86
CA ILE A 168 -13.76 -2.57 -12.35
C ILE A 168 -14.32 -3.93 -12.79
N SER A 169 -15.34 -4.42 -12.08
CA SER A 169 -16.04 -5.64 -12.47
C SER A 169 -17.02 -5.40 -13.64
N GLU A 170 -17.43 -6.46 -14.33
CA GLU A 170 -18.51 -6.38 -15.33
C GLU A 170 -19.81 -5.81 -14.75
N LYS A 171 -20.12 -6.14 -13.49
CA LYS A 171 -21.29 -5.59 -12.78
C LYS A 171 -21.14 -4.08 -12.57
N GLY A 172 -19.94 -3.64 -12.20
CA GLY A 172 -19.59 -2.22 -12.09
C GLY A 172 -19.73 -1.48 -13.42
N LYS A 173 -19.21 -2.06 -14.51
CA LYS A 173 -19.36 -1.53 -15.87
C LYS A 173 -20.83 -1.34 -16.26
N LYS A 174 -21.65 -2.39 -16.14
CA LYS A 174 -23.09 -2.34 -16.48
C LYS A 174 -23.82 -1.25 -15.69
N TYR A 175 -23.46 -1.05 -14.43
CA TYR A 175 -24.02 0.01 -13.61
C TYR A 175 -23.63 1.40 -14.13
N LEU A 176 -22.35 1.63 -14.45
CA LEU A 176 -21.88 2.90 -14.98
C LEU A 176 -22.55 3.24 -16.32
N GLU A 177 -22.62 2.28 -17.24
CA GLU A 177 -23.26 2.48 -18.55
C GLU A 177 -24.76 2.78 -18.42
N LYS A 178 -25.47 2.13 -17.48
CA LYS A 178 -26.88 2.44 -17.19
C LYS A 178 -27.07 3.89 -16.70
N ASN A 179 -26.05 4.48 -16.11
CA ASN A 179 -26.05 5.87 -15.64
C ASN A 179 -25.35 6.82 -16.63
N ASN A 180 -25.25 6.44 -17.91
CA ASN A 180 -24.66 7.24 -18.99
C ASN A 180 -23.17 7.56 -18.82
N ILE A 181 -22.43 6.76 -18.04
CA ILE A 181 -20.98 6.87 -17.90
C ILE A 181 -20.32 5.82 -18.79
N SER A 182 -19.64 6.26 -19.85
CA SER A 182 -18.93 5.38 -20.77
C SER A 182 -17.68 4.78 -20.12
N VAL A 183 -17.51 3.47 -20.27
CA VAL A 183 -16.37 2.72 -19.73
C VAL A 183 -15.54 2.17 -20.88
N HIS A 184 -14.26 2.48 -20.89
CA HIS A 184 -13.32 1.93 -21.86
C HIS A 184 -12.88 0.52 -21.45
N MET A 185 -12.88 -0.41 -22.41
CA MET A 185 -12.30 -1.73 -22.29
C MET A 185 -10.95 -1.75 -22.99
N GLY A 186 -9.91 -2.16 -22.26
CA GLY A 186 -8.59 -2.37 -22.83
C GLY A 186 -8.54 -3.59 -23.77
N VAL A 187 -7.50 -3.67 -24.58
CA VAL A 187 -7.24 -4.83 -25.46
C VAL A 187 -7.04 -6.11 -24.64
N ASN A 188 -6.56 -5.98 -23.40
CA ASN A 188 -6.46 -7.06 -22.42
C ASN A 188 -7.81 -7.54 -21.83
N GLY A 189 -8.95 -7.01 -22.30
CA GLY A 189 -10.29 -7.37 -21.81
C GLY A 189 -10.64 -6.78 -20.44
N THR A 190 -9.80 -5.91 -19.87
CA THR A 190 -10.05 -5.29 -18.57
C THR A 190 -10.84 -3.99 -18.72
N PHE A 191 -11.81 -3.78 -17.85
CA PHE A 191 -12.54 -2.51 -17.72
C PHE A 191 -11.87 -1.65 -16.66
N TYR A 192 -11.64 -0.37 -16.97
CA TYR A 192 -10.99 0.56 -16.05
C TYR A 192 -11.97 1.61 -15.52
N LEU A 193 -11.65 2.19 -14.36
CA LEU A 193 -12.37 3.33 -13.82
C LEU A 193 -12.33 4.51 -14.82
N PRO A 194 -13.48 5.06 -15.23
CA PRO A 194 -13.51 6.31 -15.99
C PRO A 194 -13.09 7.50 -15.10
N SER A 195 -12.82 8.66 -15.71
CA SER A 195 -12.52 9.87 -14.95
C SER A 195 -13.68 10.20 -13.98
N GLY A 196 -13.35 10.44 -12.71
CA GLY A 196 -14.34 10.59 -11.65
C GLY A 196 -13.74 10.42 -10.25
N LYS A 197 -14.60 10.55 -9.25
CA LYS A 197 -14.25 10.37 -7.84
C LYS A 197 -14.82 9.05 -7.32
N TYR A 198 -13.97 8.31 -6.62
CA TYR A 198 -14.30 7.01 -6.05
C TYR A 198 -13.73 6.92 -4.64
N SER A 199 -14.11 5.88 -3.91
CA SER A 199 -13.45 5.49 -2.67
C SER A 199 -13.02 4.04 -2.74
N VAL A 200 -11.88 3.75 -2.14
CA VAL A 200 -11.39 2.39 -1.90
C VAL A 200 -11.62 2.08 -0.44
N GLU A 201 -12.36 1.01 -0.17
CA GLU A 201 -12.64 0.54 1.18
C GLU A 201 -11.91 -0.78 1.40
N VAL A 202 -11.33 -0.94 2.59
CA VAL A 202 -10.69 -2.19 3.03
C VAL A 202 -11.41 -2.68 4.27
N SER A 203 -11.77 -3.95 4.27
CA SER A 203 -12.44 -4.64 5.37
C SER A 203 -11.61 -5.83 5.83
N LEU A 204 -11.35 -5.95 7.13
CA LEU A 204 -10.62 -7.07 7.73
C LEU A 204 -11.23 -7.41 9.09
N LYS A 205 -11.79 -8.62 9.22
CA LYS A 205 -12.40 -9.13 10.48
C LYS A 205 -13.35 -8.14 11.17
N GLY A 206 -14.16 -7.41 10.38
CA GLY A 206 -15.11 -6.41 10.88
C GLY A 206 -14.57 -4.99 11.01
N ASN A 207 -13.25 -4.79 11.04
CA ASN A 207 -12.66 -3.46 10.93
C ASN A 207 -12.74 -2.96 9.49
N LYS A 208 -13.12 -1.70 9.31
CA LYS A 208 -13.23 -1.06 7.98
C LYS A 208 -12.50 0.28 7.96
N THR A 209 -11.91 0.60 6.81
CA THR A 209 -11.31 1.90 6.52
C THR A 209 -11.56 2.26 5.07
N SER A 210 -11.57 3.55 4.75
CA SER A 210 -11.86 4.05 3.39
C SER A 210 -11.03 5.28 3.06
N LYS A 211 -10.56 5.36 1.82
CA LYS A 211 -9.84 6.51 1.27
C LYS A 211 -10.34 6.85 -0.12
N LYS A 212 -10.38 8.14 -0.42
CA LYS A 212 -10.80 8.63 -1.73
C LYS A 212 -9.69 8.40 -2.76
N ILE A 213 -10.10 8.10 -3.99
CA ILE A 213 -9.24 8.03 -5.16
C ILE A 213 -9.92 8.82 -6.28
N GLU A 214 -9.19 9.73 -6.91
CA GLU A 214 -9.68 10.51 -8.03
C GLU A 214 -8.96 10.08 -9.31
N VAL A 215 -9.74 9.78 -10.34
CA VAL A 215 -9.26 9.46 -11.68
C VAL A 215 -9.48 10.70 -12.55
N LYS A 216 -8.40 11.32 -13.03
CA LYS A 216 -8.42 12.57 -13.82
C LYS A 216 -8.09 12.32 -15.28
#